data_AF-A0A5C9CIB5-F1
#
_entry.id   AF-A0A5C9CIB5-F1
#
_cell.length_a   1.000
_cell.length_b   1.000
_cell.length_c   1.000
_cell.angle_alpha   90.00
_cell.angle_beta   90.00
_cell.angle_gamma   90.00
#
_symmetry.space_group_name_H-M   'P 1'
#
loop_
_entity.id
_entity.type
_entity.pdbx_description
1 polymer ?
#
loop_
_entity_poly.entity_id
_entity_poly.type
_entity_poly.pdbx_seq_one_letter_code
_entity_poly.pdbx_strand_id
1 'polypeptide(L)' 'TGEADFLLQVVAKDLDDYSRFVDKVLRKLPGVSSIRSNLSLRELKASNRLPVADLFGA' A
#
# COMPACT_ATOMS: atom_id res chain seq x y z
N THR A 1 -3.49 0.49 -19.25
CA THR A 1 -3.91 -0.79 -18.63
C THR A 1 -3.07 -0.99 -17.39
N GLY A 2 -3.63 -0.80 -16.19
CA GLY A 2 -2.88 -0.93 -14.95
C GLY A 2 -2.57 -2.40 -14.67
N GLU A 3 -1.40 -2.71 -14.10
CA GLU A 3 -1.02 -4.09 -13.75
C GLU A 3 -1.84 -4.67 -12.58
N ALA A 4 -2.58 -3.83 -11.85
CA ALA A 4 -3.44 -4.23 -10.74
C ALA A 4 -4.71 -3.38 -10.71
N ASP A 5 -5.81 -4.00 -10.26
CA ASP A 5 -7.10 -3.31 -10.05
C ASP A 5 -7.11 -2.48 -8.76
N PHE A 6 -6.33 -2.90 -7.76
CA PHE A 6 -6.24 -2.24 -6.45
C PHE A 6 -4.79 -2.11 -5.99
N LEU A 7 -4.49 -1.02 -5.28
CA LEU A 7 -3.21 -0.80 -4.60
C LEU A 7 -3.45 -0.65 -3.10
N LEU A 8 -2.78 -1.46 -2.29
CA LEU A 8 -2.87 -1.44 -0.84
C LEU A 8 -1.51 -1.05 -0.24
N GLN A 9 -1.53 -0.15 0.75
CA GLN A 9 -0.38 0.11 1.61
C GLN A 9 -0.57 -0.65 2.92
N VAL A 10 0.33 -1.59 3.21
CA VAL A 10 0.27 -2.44 4.41
C VAL A 10 1.48 -2.15 5.28
N VAL A 11 1.24 -1.85 6.56
CA VAL A 11 2.28 -1.73 7.58
C VAL A 11 2.24 -2.99 8.43
N ALA A 12 3.33 -3.74 8.46
CA ALA A 12 3.48 -4.95 9.25
C ALA A 12 4.73 -4.85 10.11
N LYS A 13 4.74 -5.54 11.25
CA LYS A 13 5.89 -5.55 12.17
C LYS A 13 7.14 -6.17 11.52
N ASP A 14 6.93 -7.24 10.75
CA ASP A 14 7.96 -8.01 10.06
C ASP A 14 7.33 -8.79 8.89
N LEU A 15 8.16 -9.54 8.15
CA LEU A 15 7.70 -10.32 6.99
C LEU A 15 6.80 -11.50 7.37
N ASP A 16 6.97 -12.07 8.56
CA ASP A 16 6.11 -13.17 9.01
C ASP A 16 4.70 -12.66 9.32
N ASP A 17 4.60 -11.48 9.92
CA ASP A 17 3.32 -10.81 10.17
C ASP A 17 2.62 -10.40 8.87
N TYR A 18 3.38 -9.89 7.90
CA TYR A 18 2.88 -9.65 6.55
C TYR A 18 2.35 -10.93 5.89
N SER A 19 3.10 -12.04 5.92
CA SER A 19 2.67 -13.31 5.32
C SER A 19 1.39 -13.82 5.98
N ARG A 20 1.27 -13.72 7.31
CA ARG A 20 0.04 -14.09 8.02
C ARG A 20 -1.15 -13.26 7.56
N PHE A 21 -0.96 -11.95 7.34
CA PHE A 21 -2.02 -11.07 6.83
C PHE A 21 -2.47 -11.49 5.41
N VAL A 22 -1.51 -11.73 4.52
CA VAL A 22 -1.81 -12.19 3.15
C VAL A 22 -2.61 -13.49 3.16
N ASP A 23 -2.16 -14.49 3.92
CA ASP A 23 -2.76 -15.83 3.89
C ASP A 23 -4.10 -15.90 4.64
N LYS A 24 -4.22 -15.19 5.77
CA LYS A 24 -5.44 -15.24 6.58
C LYS A 24 -6.53 -14.29 6.10
N VAL A 25 -6.15 -13.21 5.41
CA VAL A 25 -7.08 -12.15 4.98
C VAL A 25 -7.15 -12.09 3.46
N LEU A 26 -6.11 -11.60 2.79
CA LEU A 26 -6.20 -11.25 1.36
C LEU A 26 -6.54 -12.45 0.47
N ARG A 27 -5.92 -13.61 0.69
CA ARG A 27 -6.20 -14.83 -0.09
C ARG A 27 -7.60 -15.41 0.13
N LYS A 28 -8.25 -15.06 1.24
CA LYS A 28 -9.62 -15.54 1.54
C LYS A 28 -10.70 -14.62 0.97
N LEU A 29 -10.33 -13.43 0.49
CA LEU A 29 -11.28 -12.50 -0.08
C LEU A 29 -11.74 -12.99 -1.46
N PRO A 30 -13.06 -13.10 -1.69
CA PRO A 30 -13.58 -13.46 -3.00
C PRO A 30 -13.20 -12.38 -4.02
N GLY A 31 -12.75 -12.80 -5.20
CA GLY A 31 -12.35 -11.88 -6.28
C GLY A 31 -10.87 -11.48 -6.28
N VAL A 32 -10.09 -11.86 -5.26
CA VAL A 32 -8.63 -11.67 -5.29
C VAL A 32 -7.98 -12.80 -6.09
N SER A 33 -7.65 -12.53 -7.35
CA SER A 33 -7.09 -13.51 -8.28
C SER A 33 -5.55 -13.60 -8.20
N SER A 34 -4.88 -12.49 -7.92
CA SER A 34 -3.44 -12.42 -7.78
C SER A 34 -3.02 -11.31 -6.81
N ILE A 35 -1.86 -11.49 -6.19
CA ILE A 35 -1.30 -10.54 -5.23
C ILE A 35 0.15 -10.30 -5.62
N ARG A 36 0.51 -9.05 -5.91
CA ARG A 36 1.89 -8.60 -6.15
C ARG A 36 2.26 -7.62 -5.03
N SER A 37 3.41 -7.86 -4.40
CA SER A 37 3.86 -7.11 -3.23
C SER A 37 5.15 -6.38 -3.56
N ASN A 38 5.24 -5.10 -3.17
CA ASN A 38 6.48 -4.32 -3.22
C ASN A 38 6.85 -3.93 -1.79
N LEU A 39 8.08 -4.21 -1.38
CA LEU A 39 8.59 -3.86 -0.06
C LEU A 39 9.46 -2.60 -0.14
N SER A 40 9.11 -1.60 0.66
CA SER A 40 9.90 -0.37 0.74
C SER A 40 11.22 -0.63 1.45
N LEU A 41 12.34 -0.34 0.78
CA LEU A 41 13.68 -0.47 1.37
C LEU A 41 14.02 0.69 2.30
N ARG A 42 13.60 1.89 1.92
CA ARG A 42 13.83 3.13 2.66
C ARG A 42 12.76 4.15 2.32
N GLU A 43 12.24 4.82 3.34
CA GLU A 43 11.35 5.96 3.15
C GLU A 43 12.16 7.21 2.81
N LEU A 44 11.84 7.87 1.68
CA LEU A 44 12.48 9.11 1.27
C LEU A 44 11.70 10.35 1.69
N LYS A 45 10.35 10.26 1.69
CA LYS A 45 9.46 11.36 2.05
C LYS A 45 8.12 10.80 2.52
N ALA A 46 7.67 11.25 3.69
CA ALA A 46 6.36 10.95 4.26
C ALA A 46 5.61 12.25 4.46
N SER A 47 4.55 12.52 3.69
CA SER A 47 3.73 13.71 3.88
C SER A 47 2.31 13.45 3.44
N ASN A 48 1.38 13.72 4.34
CA ASN A 48 -0.06 13.73 4.05
C ASN A 48 -0.56 15.15 3.74
N ARG A 49 0.35 16.15 3.72
CA ARG A 49 0.00 17.54 3.41
C ARG A 49 -0.23 17.68 1.91
N LEU A 50 -1.39 18.22 1.56
CA LEU A 50 -1.68 18.61 0.18
C LEU A 50 -0.97 19.93 -0.17
N PRO A 51 -0.50 20.10 -1.41
CA PRO A 51 0.12 21.35 -1.86
C PRO A 51 -0.96 22.40 -2.17
N VAL A 52 -1.61 22.91 -1.13
CA VAL A 52 -2.68 23.93 -1.25
C VAL A 52 -2.17 25.36 -1.02
N ALA A 53 -0.87 25.54 -0.75
CA ALA A 53 -0.27 26.86 -0.51
C ALA A 53 -0.44 27.78 -1.72
N ASP A 54 -0.24 27.25 -2.93
CA ASP A 54 -0.34 28.03 -4.18
C ASP A 54 -1.78 28.40 -4.56
N LEU A 55 -2.79 27.75 -3.95
CA LEU A 55 -4.21 28.03 -4.21
C LEU A 55 -4.71 29.28 -3.48
N PHE A 56 -4.02 29.74 -2.45
CA PHE A 56 -4.41 30.89 -1.64
C PHE A 56 -3.54 32.13 -1.85
N GLY A 57 -2.64 32.11 -2.85
CA GLY A 57 -1.85 33.28 -3.26
C GLY A 57 -1.13 33.96 -2.10
N ALA A 58 -0.02 33.37 -1.66
CA ALA A 58 1.00 34.08 -0.89
C ALA A 58 2.18 34.40 -1.81
#